data_AF-A0A1E5RKZ3-F1
#
_entry.id   AF-A0A1E5RKZ3-F1
#
_cell.length_a   1.000
_cell.length_b   1.000
_cell.length_c   1.000
_cell.angle_alpha   90.00
_cell.angle_beta   90.00
_cell.angle_gamma   90.00
#
_symmetry.space_group_name_H-M   'P 1'
#
loop_
_entity.id
_entity.type
_entity.pdbx_description
1 polymer ?
#
loop_
_entity_poly.entity_id
_entity_poly.type
_entity_poly.pdbx_seq_one_letter_code
_entity_poly.pdbx_strand_id
1 'polypeptide(L)'
;MDFSNEAVMRTRGSHGLKVDTYFGHSFVRASDMAAMPTFPRDQAYVCELSIDESISKEYAYIQTGILLSTNNGQRRVRVITVCIPTTDSISQVFASVDQLTLTKFYAAKAISKINLGTSLIETREHLDKQVVDILQVYKQTNGNITQGSSLKLCANMKMFPVLMQALIKNLAFRSGAVPSDHRANMLNILESNTIKEFILSIYPDIYSLHDMPDEAGLPDEETGEIVLPDCINASHAMFEKYGLYLVDTGSQLFIWVGGEAVAELLQDAFGIMSIDQLPIGKLEVPYIQTSEFNIRINNIISKIRENDETCSYKNIYFVKGHSMSEPVNNSSAELSSMRTWLHSFLVEDKCGEVQTYRAYLSSLNSKVGK
;
A
#
# COMPACT_ATOMS: atom_id res chain seq x y z
N MET A 1 -13.50 -7.13 -19.15
CA MET A 1 -12.09 -6.71 -18.98
C MET A 1 -11.34 -7.06 -20.25
N ASP A 2 -10.81 -6.05 -20.95
CA ASP A 2 -10.07 -6.25 -22.21
C ASP A 2 -8.66 -6.78 -21.94
N PHE A 3 -8.08 -7.49 -22.90
CA PHE A 3 -6.66 -7.82 -22.92
C PHE A 3 -6.10 -7.68 -24.33
N SER A 4 -4.78 -7.65 -24.46
CA SER A 4 -4.09 -7.67 -25.76
C SER A 4 -3.20 -8.91 -25.86
N ASN A 5 -2.95 -9.39 -27.07
CA ASN A 5 -2.18 -10.60 -27.34
C ASN A 5 -0.84 -10.29 -27.98
N GLU A 6 0.08 -11.25 -27.90
CA GLU A 6 1.39 -11.22 -28.58
C GLU A 6 2.13 -9.91 -28.33
N ALA A 7 2.10 -9.48 -27.07
CA ALA A 7 2.61 -8.20 -26.65
C ALA A 7 4.11 -8.26 -26.38
N VAL A 8 4.82 -7.24 -26.84
CA VAL A 8 6.24 -7.03 -26.53
C VAL A 8 6.41 -5.61 -26.05
N MET A 9 6.95 -5.46 -24.85
CA MET A 9 7.32 -4.18 -24.26
C MET A 9 8.83 -4.01 -24.33
N ARG A 10 9.26 -2.86 -24.85
CA ARG A 10 10.67 -2.45 -24.86
C ARG A 10 10.79 -1.00 -24.42
N THR A 11 11.60 -0.77 -23.39
CA THR A 11 12.01 0.54 -22.92
C THR A 11 13.37 0.89 -23.51
N ARG A 12 13.54 2.15 -23.89
CA ARG A 12 14.79 2.73 -24.40
C ARG A 12 15.10 3.99 -23.60
N GLY A 13 16.37 4.17 -23.26
CA GLY A 13 16.90 5.42 -22.71
C GLY A 13 17.59 6.26 -23.78
N SER A 14 17.67 7.57 -23.58
CA SER A 14 18.62 8.43 -24.28
C SER A 14 20.07 8.01 -23.96
N HIS A 15 21.03 8.52 -24.73
CA HIS A 15 22.46 8.26 -24.51
C HIS A 15 22.87 8.41 -23.03
N GLY A 16 23.61 7.43 -22.51
CA GLY A 16 24.00 7.30 -21.11
C GLY A 16 23.04 6.48 -20.23
N LEU A 17 21.77 6.33 -20.62
CA LEU A 17 20.80 5.50 -19.90
C LEU A 17 20.73 4.09 -20.47
N LYS A 18 20.70 3.10 -19.59
CA LYS A 18 20.55 1.69 -19.92
C LYS A 18 19.44 1.04 -19.12
N VAL A 19 18.74 0.10 -19.76
CA VAL A 19 17.75 -0.76 -19.12
C VAL A 19 18.43 -2.03 -18.63
N ASP A 20 18.38 -2.27 -17.32
CA ASP A 20 19.02 -3.43 -16.70
C ASP A 20 18.07 -4.63 -16.63
N THR A 21 16.86 -4.42 -16.13
CA THR A 21 15.87 -5.48 -16.00
C THR A 21 14.44 -4.94 -15.87
N TYR A 22 13.47 -5.85 -16.00
CA TYR A 22 12.06 -5.63 -15.67
C TYR A 22 11.66 -6.50 -14.49
N PHE A 23 10.73 -5.99 -13.68
CA PHE A 23 10.01 -6.73 -12.65
C PHE A 23 8.51 -6.73 -12.97
N GLY A 24 7.82 -7.79 -12.56
CA GLY A 24 6.41 -8.04 -12.89
C GLY A 24 6.24 -9.26 -13.81
N HIS A 25 4.98 -9.66 -14.00
CA HIS A 25 4.64 -10.89 -14.72
C HIS A 25 4.90 -10.77 -16.23
N SER A 26 6.12 -11.11 -16.64
CA SER A 26 6.54 -11.10 -18.02
C SER A 26 7.66 -12.12 -18.27
N PHE A 27 7.83 -12.51 -19.53
CA PHE A 27 8.97 -13.31 -19.96
C PHE A 27 10.07 -12.38 -20.48
N VAL A 28 11.10 -12.14 -19.66
CA VAL A 28 12.24 -11.29 -20.03
C VAL A 28 13.15 -12.07 -21.00
N ARG A 29 13.16 -11.68 -22.28
CA ARG A 29 13.98 -12.33 -23.33
C ARG A 29 15.38 -11.75 -23.41
N ALA A 30 15.51 -10.46 -23.12
CA ALA A 30 16.72 -9.67 -23.04
C ALA A 30 16.50 -8.58 -21.99
N SER A 31 17.57 -7.97 -21.46
CA SER A 31 17.46 -6.96 -20.39
C SER A 31 16.51 -5.81 -20.75
N ASP A 32 16.43 -5.43 -22.03
CA ASP A 32 15.59 -4.34 -22.54
C ASP A 32 14.23 -4.78 -23.11
N MET A 33 13.89 -6.08 -23.11
CA MET A 33 12.70 -6.59 -23.79
C MET A 33 11.91 -7.63 -22.97
N ALA A 34 10.68 -7.26 -22.60
CA ALA A 34 9.71 -8.11 -21.94
C ALA A 34 8.65 -8.61 -22.93
N ALA A 35 8.50 -9.93 -23.04
CA ALA A 35 7.47 -10.57 -23.85
C ALA A 35 6.30 -11.04 -22.98
N MET A 36 5.09 -10.78 -23.42
CA MET A 36 3.86 -11.12 -22.71
C MET A 36 2.89 -11.78 -23.71
N PRO A 37 2.59 -13.09 -23.56
CA PRO A 37 1.62 -13.75 -24.42
C PRO A 37 0.28 -13.02 -24.44
N THR A 38 -0.15 -12.58 -23.25
CA THR A 38 -1.31 -11.71 -23.03
C THR A 38 -0.87 -10.52 -22.17
N PHE A 39 -1.34 -9.32 -22.51
CA PHE A 39 -1.10 -8.07 -21.79
C PHE A 39 -2.36 -7.67 -21.01
N PRO A 40 -2.39 -7.90 -19.68
CA PRO A 40 -3.53 -7.55 -18.83
C PRO A 40 -3.66 -6.04 -18.63
N ARG A 41 -4.72 -5.61 -17.95
CA ARG A 41 -5.04 -4.18 -17.70
C ARG A 41 -4.84 -3.76 -16.25
N ASP A 42 -4.84 -4.72 -15.34
CA ASP A 42 -4.85 -4.55 -13.88
C ASP A 42 -3.47 -4.77 -13.23
N GLN A 43 -2.41 -4.88 -14.04
CA GLN A 43 -1.04 -5.09 -13.55
C GLN A 43 -0.13 -3.92 -13.92
N ALA A 44 0.92 -3.73 -13.11
CA ALA A 44 1.99 -2.79 -13.36
C ALA A 44 3.35 -3.48 -13.42
N TYR A 45 4.29 -2.81 -14.09
CA TYR A 45 5.65 -3.28 -14.31
C TYR A 45 6.65 -2.25 -13.78
N VAL A 46 7.81 -2.71 -13.32
CA VAL A 46 8.90 -1.84 -12.88
C VAL A 46 10.11 -2.08 -13.78
N CYS A 47 10.76 -1.01 -14.23
CA CYS A 47 11.96 -1.06 -15.06
C CYS A 47 13.13 -0.49 -14.26
N GLU A 48 14.20 -1.27 -14.09
CA GLU A 48 15.45 -0.78 -13.48
C GLU A 48 16.32 -0.14 -14.57
N LEU A 49 16.84 1.05 -14.26
CA LEU A 49 17.70 1.82 -15.15
C LEU A 49 19.04 2.10 -14.46
N SER A 50 20.10 2.06 -15.24
CA SER A 50 21.45 2.47 -14.85
C SER A 50 21.95 3.62 -15.73
N ILE A 51 22.91 4.38 -15.19
CA ILE A 51 23.65 5.41 -15.92
C ILE A 51 25.05 4.83 -16.19
N ASP A 52 25.27 4.33 -17.41
CA ASP A 52 26.54 3.73 -17.82
C ASP A 52 27.55 4.81 -18.28
N GLU A 53 27.05 5.90 -18.86
CA GLU A 53 27.87 7.02 -19.35
C GLU A 53 27.29 8.35 -18.84
N SER A 54 28.17 9.33 -18.57
CA SER A 54 27.74 10.64 -18.06
C SER A 54 26.83 11.36 -19.06
N ILE A 55 25.65 11.77 -18.60
CA ILE A 55 24.66 12.45 -19.42
C ILE A 55 25.00 13.95 -19.46
N SER A 56 25.49 14.43 -20.61
CA SER A 56 25.90 15.83 -20.80
C SER A 56 24.77 16.76 -21.26
N LYS A 57 23.59 16.22 -21.57
CA LYS A 57 22.41 16.97 -22.01
C LYS A 57 21.57 17.38 -20.81
N GLU A 58 20.89 18.53 -20.93
CA GLU A 58 19.96 19.06 -19.89
C GLU A 58 18.74 18.18 -19.66
N TYR A 59 18.44 17.27 -20.60
CA TYR A 59 17.30 16.37 -20.53
C TYR A 59 17.72 14.95 -20.92
N ALA A 60 17.20 13.99 -20.15
CA ALA A 60 17.22 12.59 -20.48
C ALA A 60 15.81 12.13 -20.87
N TYR A 61 15.73 11.13 -21.74
CA TYR A 61 14.47 10.64 -22.28
C TYR A 61 14.35 9.15 -22.04
N ILE A 62 13.17 8.71 -21.62
CA ILE A 62 12.81 7.30 -21.50
C ILE A 62 11.61 7.06 -22.39
N GLN A 63 11.70 6.10 -23.29
CA GLN A 63 10.61 5.75 -24.18
C GLN A 63 10.28 4.26 -24.07
N THR A 64 9.05 3.95 -23.67
CA THR A 64 8.51 2.59 -23.65
C THR A 64 7.57 2.40 -24.83
N GLY A 65 7.94 1.47 -25.71
CA GLY A 65 7.09 1.01 -26.81
C GLY A 65 6.47 -0.34 -26.48
N ILE A 66 5.15 -0.44 -26.62
CA ILE A 66 4.38 -1.68 -26.44
C ILE A 66 3.74 -2.02 -27.77
N LEU A 67 4.30 -3.01 -28.46
CA LEU A 67 3.71 -3.60 -29.66
C LEU A 67 2.73 -4.68 -29.22
N LEU A 68 1.45 -4.58 -29.62
CA LEU A 68 0.40 -5.48 -29.17
C LEU A 68 -0.63 -5.76 -30.28
N SER A 69 -1.27 -6.92 -30.20
CA SER A 69 -2.47 -7.26 -30.97
C SER A 69 -3.69 -7.06 -30.06
N THR A 70 -4.54 -6.12 -30.39
CA THR A 70 -5.80 -5.91 -29.65
C THR A 70 -6.76 -7.10 -29.83
N ASN A 71 -7.71 -7.27 -28.91
CA ASN A 71 -8.76 -8.28 -28.99
C ASN A 71 -9.76 -8.08 -30.14
N ASN A 72 -9.70 -6.95 -30.87
CA ASN A 72 -10.50 -6.69 -32.07
C ASN A 72 -9.70 -6.84 -33.39
N GLY A 73 -8.55 -7.53 -33.35
CA GLY A 73 -7.78 -7.89 -34.55
C GLY A 73 -6.86 -6.80 -35.10
N GLN A 74 -6.64 -5.71 -34.35
CA GLN A 74 -5.74 -4.64 -34.78
C GLN A 74 -4.35 -4.78 -34.15
N ARG A 75 -3.30 -4.75 -34.97
CA ARG A 75 -1.91 -4.62 -34.50
C ARG A 75 -1.62 -3.14 -34.24
N ARG A 76 -1.34 -2.80 -32.98
CA ARG A 76 -1.10 -1.42 -32.54
C ARG A 76 0.25 -1.30 -31.84
N VAL A 77 0.81 -0.09 -31.87
CA VAL A 77 1.96 0.28 -31.05
C VAL A 77 1.53 1.40 -30.11
N ARG A 78 1.60 1.16 -28.81
CA ARG A 78 1.45 2.21 -27.78
C ARG A 78 2.85 2.71 -27.43
N VAL A 79 3.05 4.02 -27.44
CA VAL A 79 4.34 4.64 -27.11
C VAL A 79 4.12 5.60 -25.94
N ILE A 80 4.95 5.47 -24.91
CA ILE A 80 5.00 6.37 -23.76
C ILE A 80 6.39 6.99 -23.77
N THR A 81 6.48 8.31 -23.85
CA THR A 81 7.76 9.03 -23.81
C THR A 81 7.77 9.96 -22.61
N VAL A 82 8.76 9.82 -21.74
CA VAL A 82 8.98 10.65 -20.56
C VAL A 82 10.27 11.45 -20.78
N CYS A 83 10.20 12.75 -20.51
CA CYS A 83 11.35 13.66 -20.51
C CYS A 83 11.65 14.05 -19.06
N ILE A 84 12.89 13.90 -18.63
CA ILE A 84 13.33 14.17 -17.26
C ILE A 84 14.52 15.14 -17.32
N PRO A 85 14.52 16.26 -16.59
CA PRO A 85 15.67 17.15 -16.51
C PRO A 85 16.84 16.45 -15.82
N THR A 86 18.05 16.69 -16.30
CA THR A 86 19.28 16.21 -15.67
C THR A 86 19.80 17.22 -14.66
N THR A 87 20.58 16.75 -13.70
CA THR A 87 21.19 17.61 -12.69
C THR A 87 22.44 16.97 -12.11
N ASP A 88 23.44 17.80 -11.82
CA ASP A 88 24.64 17.43 -11.06
C ASP A 88 24.45 17.70 -9.54
N SER A 89 23.31 18.28 -9.14
CA SER A 89 23.01 18.61 -7.74
C SER A 89 22.24 17.50 -7.05
N ILE A 90 22.88 16.83 -6.10
CA ILE A 90 22.24 15.81 -5.25
C ILE A 90 21.02 16.36 -4.50
N SER A 91 21.03 17.63 -4.10
CA SER A 91 19.89 18.27 -3.44
C SER A 91 18.66 18.36 -4.37
N GLN A 92 18.87 18.61 -5.67
CA GLN A 92 17.79 18.60 -6.66
C GLN A 92 17.28 17.19 -6.94
N VAL A 93 18.17 16.18 -6.91
CA VAL A 93 17.77 14.76 -6.98
C VAL A 93 16.83 14.44 -5.82
N PHE A 94 17.23 14.73 -4.57
CA PHE A 94 16.40 14.49 -3.39
C PHE A 94 15.05 15.21 -3.42
N ALA A 95 15.01 16.45 -3.92
CA ALA A 95 13.78 17.23 -4.04
C ALA A 95 12.80 16.66 -5.08
N SER A 96 13.27 15.81 -5.99
CA SER A 96 12.50 15.28 -7.13
C SER A 96 12.18 13.79 -7.01
N VAL A 97 12.56 13.13 -5.90
CA VAL A 97 12.26 11.71 -5.67
C VAL A 97 10.76 11.49 -5.51
N ASP A 98 10.21 10.56 -6.29
CA ASP A 98 8.90 9.96 -6.01
C ASP A 98 9.07 8.80 -5.03
N GLN A 99 8.67 9.04 -3.78
CA GLN A 99 8.77 8.06 -2.70
C GLN A 99 7.92 6.79 -2.94
N LEU A 100 6.77 6.90 -3.60
CA LEU A 100 5.88 5.75 -3.82
C LEU A 100 6.51 4.80 -4.83
N THR A 101 6.98 5.37 -5.95
CA THR A 101 7.71 4.62 -6.98
C THR A 101 8.99 4.00 -6.41
N LEU A 102 9.72 4.73 -5.55
CA LEU A 102 10.92 4.21 -4.89
C LEU A 102 10.62 3.03 -3.96
N THR A 103 9.57 3.11 -3.14
CA THR A 103 9.15 1.99 -2.29
C THR A 103 8.78 0.77 -3.13
N LYS A 104 8.00 0.96 -4.20
CA LYS A 104 7.63 -0.13 -5.10
C LYS A 104 8.83 -0.76 -5.81
N PHE A 105 9.79 0.06 -6.23
CA PHE A 105 11.05 -0.42 -6.80
C PHE A 105 11.81 -1.34 -5.84
N TYR A 106 11.98 -0.92 -4.58
CA TYR A 106 12.64 -1.77 -3.58
C TYR A 106 11.86 -3.04 -3.27
N ALA A 107 10.53 -2.98 -3.24
CA ALA A 107 9.70 -4.17 -3.07
C ALA A 107 9.87 -5.17 -4.23
N ALA A 108 9.79 -4.70 -5.48
CA ALA A 108 9.95 -5.54 -6.67
C ALA A 108 11.35 -6.20 -6.71
N LYS A 109 12.40 -5.42 -6.41
CA LYS A 109 13.77 -5.93 -6.32
C LYS A 109 13.95 -6.95 -5.19
N ALA A 110 13.32 -6.73 -4.04
CA ALA A 110 13.32 -7.67 -2.93
C ALA A 110 12.60 -8.98 -3.26
N ILE A 111 11.43 -8.93 -3.90
CA ILE A 111 10.68 -10.11 -4.35
C ILE A 111 11.49 -10.92 -5.36
N SER A 112 12.11 -10.25 -6.34
CA SER A 112 12.99 -10.90 -7.30
C SER A 112 14.15 -11.65 -6.62
N LYS A 113 14.79 -11.05 -5.62
CA LYS A 113 15.85 -11.72 -4.84
C LYS A 113 15.35 -12.92 -4.05
N ILE A 114 14.16 -12.84 -3.45
CA ILE A 114 13.51 -13.97 -2.76
C ILE A 114 13.27 -15.12 -3.75
N ASN A 115 12.74 -14.81 -4.94
CA ASN A 115 12.48 -15.80 -5.99
C ASN A 115 13.77 -16.46 -6.51
N LEU A 116 14.93 -15.78 -6.38
CA LEU A 116 16.27 -16.32 -6.67
C LEU A 116 16.92 -17.05 -5.49
N GLY A 117 16.24 -17.17 -4.34
CA GLY A 117 16.68 -17.94 -3.18
C GLY A 117 17.32 -17.14 -2.04
N THR A 118 17.26 -15.80 -2.08
CA THR A 118 17.70 -14.96 -0.94
C THR A 118 16.77 -15.15 0.24
N SER A 119 17.33 -15.25 1.46
CA SER A 119 16.52 -15.47 2.66
C SER A 119 15.65 -14.24 3.01
N LEU A 120 14.51 -14.48 3.66
CA LEU A 120 13.63 -13.39 4.13
C LEU A 120 14.31 -12.51 5.20
N ILE A 121 15.25 -13.07 5.96
CA ILE A 121 16.00 -12.32 6.97
C ILE A 121 16.91 -11.30 6.29
N GLU A 122 17.75 -11.78 5.36
CA GLU A 122 18.64 -10.92 4.57
C GLU A 122 17.87 -9.86 3.78
N THR A 123 16.70 -10.23 3.24
CA THR A 123 15.85 -9.30 2.50
C THR A 123 15.35 -8.16 3.37
N ARG A 124 14.89 -8.45 4.61
CA ARG A 124 14.45 -7.41 5.55
C ARG A 124 15.59 -6.50 5.99
N GLU A 125 16.76 -7.08 6.28
CA GLU A 125 17.96 -6.32 6.64
C GLU A 125 18.40 -5.40 5.50
N HIS A 126 18.31 -5.88 4.25
CA HIS A 126 18.60 -5.07 3.08
C HIS A 126 17.62 -3.89 2.93
N LEU A 127 16.31 -4.14 3.05
CA LEU A 127 15.29 -3.09 2.98
C LEU A 127 15.50 -2.01 4.08
N ASP A 128 15.77 -2.43 5.32
CA ASP A 128 16.07 -1.50 6.42
C ASP A 128 17.35 -0.71 6.15
N LYS A 129 18.40 -1.37 5.65
CA LYS A 129 19.65 -0.72 5.28
C LYS A 129 19.46 0.36 4.21
N GLN A 130 18.62 0.13 3.19
CA GLN A 130 18.35 1.14 2.16
C GLN A 130 17.77 2.43 2.75
N VAL A 131 16.91 2.33 3.76
CA VAL A 131 16.38 3.52 4.46
C VAL A 131 17.49 4.26 5.19
N VAL A 132 18.37 3.53 5.90
CA VAL A 132 19.50 4.12 6.62
C VAL A 132 20.48 4.80 5.66
N ASP A 133 20.85 4.13 4.57
CA ASP A 133 21.80 4.65 3.58
C ASP A 133 21.27 5.97 2.96
N ILE A 134 19.99 6.02 2.57
CA ILE A 134 19.34 7.23 2.02
C ILE A 134 19.37 8.39 3.05
N LEU A 135 19.03 8.10 4.31
CA LEU A 135 19.03 9.11 5.37
C LEU A 135 20.44 9.61 5.71
N GLN A 136 21.44 8.72 5.67
CA GLN A 136 22.85 9.10 5.87
C GLN A 136 23.35 10.01 4.76
N VAL A 137 23.08 9.68 3.49
CA VAL A 137 23.44 10.52 2.35
C VAL A 137 22.74 11.88 2.42
N TYR A 138 21.45 11.92 2.76
CA TYR A 138 20.72 13.18 2.92
C TYR A 138 21.32 14.05 4.03
N LYS A 139 21.65 13.46 5.18
CA LYS A 139 22.29 14.18 6.30
C LYS A 139 23.66 14.75 5.91
N GLN A 140 24.47 14.00 5.17
CA GLN A 140 25.79 14.45 4.73
C GLN A 140 25.69 15.61 3.72
N THR A 141 24.73 15.54 2.80
CA THR A 141 24.59 16.51 1.70
C THR A 141 23.89 17.80 2.11
N ASN A 142 22.97 17.75 3.08
CA ASN A 142 22.21 18.90 3.57
C ASN A 142 22.63 19.36 4.99
N GLY A 143 23.79 18.89 5.47
CA GLY A 143 24.23 18.96 6.87
C GLY A 143 24.65 20.32 7.46
N ASN A 144 24.52 21.44 6.73
CA ASN A 144 24.98 22.75 7.21
C ASN A 144 23.95 23.55 8.04
N ILE A 145 22.84 22.96 8.45
CA ILE A 145 21.80 23.68 9.21
C ILE A 145 21.60 23.01 10.57
N THR A 146 22.24 23.60 11.59
CA THR A 146 21.96 23.55 13.03
C THR A 146 22.09 22.25 13.84
N GLN A 147 22.72 22.40 15.02
CA GLN A 147 22.93 21.43 16.10
C GLN A 147 21.61 20.92 16.71
N GLY A 148 20.91 20.02 16.01
CA GLY A 148 19.72 19.34 16.52
C GLY A 148 19.81 17.84 16.29
N SER A 149 19.46 17.05 17.30
CA SER A 149 19.41 15.57 17.26
C SER A 149 18.19 15.02 16.52
N SER A 150 17.60 15.77 15.58
CA SER A 150 16.40 15.36 14.85
C SER A 150 16.74 14.69 13.52
N LEU A 151 15.95 13.66 13.17
CA LEU A 151 16.04 12.99 11.88
C LEU A 151 15.46 13.93 10.81
N LYS A 152 16.27 14.31 9.82
CA LYS A 152 15.88 15.22 8.73
C LYS A 152 15.76 14.45 7.42
N LEU A 153 14.75 14.78 6.64
CA LEU A 153 14.51 14.28 5.27
C LEU A 153 13.73 15.35 4.47
N CYS A 154 13.78 15.29 3.14
CA CYS A 154 12.99 16.18 2.29
C CYS A 154 11.48 15.86 2.35
N ALA A 155 10.65 16.88 2.12
CA ALA A 155 9.19 16.78 2.29
C ALA A 155 8.55 15.72 1.37
N ASN A 156 9.05 15.57 0.15
CA ASN A 156 8.58 14.59 -0.84
C ASN A 156 8.94 13.14 -0.49
N MET A 157 9.81 12.91 0.51
CA MET A 157 10.18 11.57 1.00
C MET A 157 9.72 11.29 2.43
N LYS A 158 8.86 12.14 3.01
CA LYS A 158 8.42 12.00 4.41
C LYS A 158 7.74 10.65 4.72
N MET A 159 7.06 10.05 3.74
CA MET A 159 6.36 8.77 3.90
C MET A 159 7.29 7.58 3.63
N PHE A 160 8.43 7.78 2.96
CA PHE A 160 9.32 6.67 2.58
C PHE A 160 9.72 5.78 3.78
N PRO A 161 10.14 6.31 4.95
CA PRO A 161 10.49 5.45 6.09
C PRO A 161 9.30 4.63 6.64
N VAL A 162 8.09 5.21 6.70
CA VAL A 162 6.91 4.48 7.19
C VAL A 162 6.48 3.41 6.19
N LEU A 163 6.52 3.71 4.88
CA LEU A 163 6.18 2.75 3.84
C LEU A 163 7.14 1.56 3.81
N MET A 164 8.45 1.80 3.98
CA MET A 164 9.45 0.73 4.04
C MET A 164 9.30 -0.12 5.31
N GLN A 165 8.97 0.48 6.45
CA GLN A 165 8.68 -0.28 7.66
C GLN A 165 7.39 -1.10 7.52
N ALA A 166 6.34 -0.51 6.93
CA ALA A 166 5.08 -1.18 6.66
C ALA A 166 5.28 -2.37 5.70
N LEU A 167 6.12 -2.21 4.68
CA LEU A 167 6.53 -3.30 3.78
C LEU A 167 7.19 -4.46 4.54
N ILE A 168 8.08 -4.19 5.50
CA ILE A 168 8.72 -5.24 6.32
C ILE A 168 7.70 -5.98 7.22
N LYS A 169 6.65 -5.28 7.67
CA LYS A 169 5.55 -5.87 8.47
C LYS A 169 4.50 -6.61 7.64
N ASN A 170 4.43 -6.33 6.33
CA ASN A 170 3.48 -6.96 5.43
C ASN A 170 3.67 -8.49 5.40
N LEU A 171 2.57 -9.22 5.17
CA LEU A 171 2.54 -10.69 5.15
C LEU A 171 3.59 -11.32 4.21
N ALA A 172 3.95 -10.66 3.11
CA ALA A 172 5.02 -11.08 2.21
C ALA A 172 6.38 -11.21 2.91
N PHE A 173 6.75 -10.23 3.74
CA PHE A 173 8.09 -10.09 4.32
C PHE A 173 8.16 -10.39 5.81
N ARG A 174 7.04 -10.41 6.53
CA ARG A 174 7.03 -10.54 8.00
C ARG A 174 7.73 -11.80 8.50
N SER A 175 8.34 -11.67 9.67
CA SER A 175 8.89 -12.79 10.43
C SER A 175 7.76 -13.61 11.08
N GLY A 176 8.10 -14.81 11.55
CA GLY A 176 7.15 -15.72 12.19
C GLY A 176 6.46 -16.69 11.22
N ALA A 177 5.56 -17.49 11.79
CA ALA A 177 4.82 -18.52 11.06
C ALA A 177 3.78 -17.88 10.14
N VAL A 178 3.94 -18.07 8.83
CA VAL A 178 2.99 -17.67 7.81
C VAL A 178 2.79 -18.88 6.90
N PRO A 179 1.54 -19.33 6.65
CA PRO A 179 1.32 -20.43 5.72
C PRO A 179 1.88 -20.10 4.34
N SER A 180 2.47 -21.12 3.70
CA SER A 180 3.20 -20.96 2.43
C SER A 180 2.36 -20.27 1.37
N ASP A 181 1.11 -20.72 1.20
CA ASP A 181 0.20 -20.20 0.17
C ASP A 181 -0.12 -18.73 0.38
N HIS A 182 -0.38 -18.30 1.62
CA HIS A 182 -0.64 -16.90 1.92
C HIS A 182 0.57 -16.01 1.60
N ARG A 183 1.78 -16.47 1.95
CA ARG A 183 3.01 -15.72 1.66
C ARG A 183 3.26 -15.62 0.16
N ALA A 184 3.17 -16.74 -0.56
CA ALA A 184 3.33 -16.78 -2.01
C ALA A 184 2.30 -15.87 -2.71
N ASN A 185 1.03 -15.91 -2.26
CA ASN A 185 -0.01 -15.04 -2.80
C ASN A 185 0.28 -13.56 -2.57
N MET A 186 0.71 -13.16 -1.37
CA MET A 186 1.02 -11.75 -1.10
C MET A 186 2.26 -11.27 -1.87
N LEU A 187 3.28 -12.11 -2.05
CA LEU A 187 4.42 -11.80 -2.91
C LEU A 187 3.96 -11.54 -4.36
N ASN A 188 3.09 -12.42 -4.90
CA ASN A 188 2.52 -12.29 -6.24
C ASN A 188 1.66 -11.02 -6.40
N ILE A 189 0.85 -10.68 -5.39
CA ILE A 189 0.04 -9.45 -5.37
C ILE A 189 0.94 -8.21 -5.38
N LEU A 190 1.92 -8.13 -4.47
CA LEU A 190 2.81 -6.96 -4.39
C LEU A 190 3.68 -6.77 -5.63
N GLU A 191 4.06 -7.86 -6.30
CA GLU A 191 4.87 -7.82 -7.54
C GLU A 191 4.10 -7.22 -8.72
N SER A 192 2.79 -7.48 -8.80
CA SER A 192 1.97 -7.16 -9.99
C SER A 192 1.00 -6.00 -9.81
N ASN A 193 0.62 -5.64 -8.58
CA ASN A 193 -0.33 -4.56 -8.30
C ASN A 193 0.06 -3.24 -8.95
N THR A 194 -0.92 -2.39 -9.29
CA THR A 194 -0.69 -0.98 -9.66
C THR A 194 -0.05 -0.21 -8.51
N ILE A 195 0.50 1.00 -8.75
CA ILE A 195 1.13 1.76 -7.67
C ILE A 195 0.13 2.09 -6.55
N LYS A 196 -1.11 2.44 -6.90
CA LYS A 196 -2.19 2.74 -5.95
C LYS A 196 -2.49 1.55 -5.06
N GLU A 197 -2.77 0.39 -5.65
CA GLU A 197 -3.10 -0.83 -4.91
C GLU A 197 -1.90 -1.38 -4.13
N PHE A 198 -0.69 -1.21 -4.63
CA PHE A 198 0.54 -1.57 -3.91
C PHE A 198 0.66 -0.77 -2.61
N ILE A 199 0.47 0.55 -2.66
CA ILE A 199 0.55 1.40 -1.45
C ILE A 199 -0.54 1.02 -0.46
N LEU A 200 -1.79 0.85 -0.92
CA LEU A 200 -2.91 0.44 -0.08
C LEU A 200 -2.70 -0.94 0.57
N SER A 201 -2.00 -1.85 -0.12
CA SER A 201 -1.66 -3.19 0.40
C SER A 201 -0.58 -3.16 1.50
N ILE A 202 0.24 -2.11 1.58
CA ILE A 202 1.29 -1.97 2.60
C ILE A 202 0.86 -1.03 3.73
N TYR A 203 0.15 0.05 3.43
CA TYR A 203 -0.37 1.03 4.38
C TYR A 203 -1.87 1.17 4.14
N PRO A 204 -2.72 0.61 5.01
CA PRO A 204 -4.17 0.61 4.79
C PRO A 204 -4.76 1.99 4.99
N ASP A 205 -5.87 2.25 4.29
CA ASP A 205 -6.71 3.41 4.56
C ASP A 205 -7.67 3.07 5.70
N ILE A 206 -7.76 3.96 6.69
CA ILE A 206 -8.66 3.79 7.84
C ILE A 206 -9.58 4.99 7.92
N TYR A 207 -10.87 4.73 7.90
CA TYR A 207 -11.92 5.73 8.00
C TYR A 207 -12.58 5.63 9.37
N SER A 208 -12.64 6.76 10.06
CA SER A 208 -13.43 6.87 11.27
C SER A 208 -14.87 7.20 10.90
N LEU A 209 -15.80 6.28 11.19
CA LEU A 209 -17.19 6.38 10.75
C LEU A 209 -18.10 7.00 11.81
N HIS A 210 -17.77 6.83 13.09
CA HIS A 210 -18.60 7.32 14.20
C HIS A 210 -18.55 8.85 14.40
N ASP A 211 -17.48 9.49 13.96
CA ASP A 211 -17.23 10.93 14.01
C ASP A 211 -17.00 11.51 12.60
N MET A 212 -17.54 10.85 11.58
CA MET A 212 -17.37 11.29 10.19
C MET A 212 -18.10 12.63 9.93
N PRO A 213 -17.54 13.53 9.11
CA PRO A 213 -18.19 14.80 8.75
C PRO A 213 -19.58 14.57 8.15
N ASP A 214 -20.51 15.51 8.31
CA ASP A 214 -21.90 15.37 7.83
C ASP A 214 -22.00 15.12 6.32
N GLU A 215 -21.06 15.68 5.55
CA GLU A 215 -20.95 15.51 4.09
C GLU A 215 -20.48 14.09 3.69
N ALA A 216 -19.76 13.38 4.56
CA ALA A 216 -19.18 12.09 4.22
C ALA A 216 -20.25 11.00 4.04
N GLY A 217 -20.16 10.21 2.98
CA GLY A 217 -21.13 9.19 2.60
C GLY A 217 -22.35 9.71 1.83
N LEU A 218 -22.36 10.99 1.50
CA LEU A 218 -23.33 11.62 0.59
C LEU A 218 -22.65 11.97 -0.75
N PRO A 219 -23.41 12.08 -1.85
CA PRO A 219 -22.88 12.55 -3.12
C PRO A 219 -22.53 14.03 -3.03
N ASP A 220 -21.34 14.37 -3.49
CA ASP A 220 -20.87 15.75 -3.65
C ASP A 220 -21.73 16.51 -4.67
N GLU A 221 -22.02 17.78 -4.38
CA GLU A 221 -22.94 18.59 -5.20
C GLU A 221 -22.39 18.91 -6.60
N GLU A 222 -21.06 18.96 -6.77
CA GLU A 222 -20.42 19.31 -8.04
C GLU A 222 -20.12 18.08 -8.90
N THR A 223 -19.61 17.02 -8.28
CA THR A 223 -19.11 15.83 -8.99
C THR A 223 -20.13 14.68 -9.02
N GLY A 224 -21.09 14.66 -8.11
CA GLY A 224 -22.02 13.54 -7.91
C GLY A 224 -21.36 12.29 -7.31
N GLU A 225 -20.08 12.38 -6.94
CA GLU A 225 -19.30 11.29 -6.36
C GLU A 225 -19.51 11.22 -4.85
N ILE A 226 -19.50 10.02 -4.27
CA ILE A 226 -19.62 9.87 -2.81
C ILE A 226 -18.38 10.42 -2.11
N VAL A 227 -18.58 11.38 -1.20
CA VAL A 227 -17.50 11.95 -0.37
C VAL A 227 -17.06 10.91 0.65
N LEU A 228 -15.75 10.62 0.70
CA LEU A 228 -15.16 9.73 1.70
C LEU A 228 -14.68 10.54 2.92
N PRO A 229 -14.75 10.00 4.14
CA PRO A 229 -14.09 10.61 5.30
C PRO A 229 -12.57 10.71 5.10
N ASP A 230 -11.92 11.63 5.81
CA ASP A 230 -10.45 11.67 5.83
C ASP A 230 -9.86 10.42 6.50
N CYS A 231 -8.75 9.93 5.93
CA CYS A 231 -8.03 8.79 6.49
C CYS A 231 -7.31 9.15 7.79
N ILE A 232 -7.39 8.28 8.79
CA ILE A 232 -6.62 8.36 10.03
C ILE A 232 -5.38 7.45 9.95
N ASN A 233 -4.41 7.70 10.83
CA ASN A 233 -3.19 6.88 10.92
C ASN A 233 -3.49 5.40 11.22
N ALA A 234 -2.69 4.50 10.63
CA ALA A 234 -2.76 3.05 10.84
C ALA A 234 -2.18 2.60 12.19
N SER A 235 -2.74 3.12 13.29
CA SER A 235 -2.39 2.82 14.68
C SER A 235 -3.65 2.60 15.52
N HIS A 236 -3.58 1.62 16.42
CA HIS A 236 -4.59 1.33 17.43
C HIS A 236 -4.79 2.50 18.40
N ALA A 237 -3.81 3.40 18.53
CA ALA A 237 -3.96 4.62 19.31
C ALA A 237 -5.07 5.54 18.79
N MET A 238 -5.47 5.40 17.51
CA MET A 238 -6.58 6.14 16.91
C MET A 238 -7.94 5.47 17.13
N PHE A 239 -7.97 4.25 17.70
CA PHE A 239 -9.17 3.46 17.87
C PHE A 239 -9.75 3.68 19.27
N GLU A 240 -10.79 4.50 19.35
CA GLU A 240 -11.57 4.72 20.54
C GLU A 240 -12.37 3.47 20.90
N LYS A 241 -12.54 3.23 22.21
CA LYS A 241 -13.24 2.05 22.72
C LYS A 241 -14.72 2.01 22.33
N TYR A 242 -15.31 3.16 22.04
CA TYR A 242 -16.70 3.33 21.62
C TYR A 242 -16.86 3.56 20.11
N GLY A 243 -15.75 3.65 19.37
CA GLY A 243 -15.75 4.09 17.97
C GLY A 243 -16.15 3.00 16.97
N LEU A 244 -16.48 3.46 15.76
CA LEU A 244 -16.73 2.63 14.58
C LEU A 244 -15.73 3.02 13.50
N TYR A 245 -15.04 2.03 12.95
CA TYR A 245 -13.98 2.24 11.95
C TYR A 245 -14.12 1.28 10.78
N LEU A 246 -13.81 1.77 9.58
CA LEU A 246 -13.68 0.98 8.36
C LEU A 246 -12.21 0.96 7.94
N VAL A 247 -11.62 -0.23 7.81
CA VAL A 247 -10.23 -0.42 7.38
C VAL A 247 -10.22 -1.05 6.00
N ASP A 248 -9.67 -0.35 5.02
CA ASP A 248 -9.42 -0.85 3.67
C ASP A 248 -7.96 -1.28 3.53
N THR A 249 -7.74 -2.57 3.32
CA THR A 249 -6.38 -3.13 3.15
C THR A 249 -6.04 -3.41 1.69
N GLY A 250 -6.87 -2.97 0.74
CA GLY A 250 -6.76 -3.26 -0.69
C GLY A 250 -7.33 -4.61 -1.10
N SER A 251 -7.12 -5.65 -0.29
CA SER A 251 -7.69 -7.00 -0.54
C SER A 251 -9.07 -7.21 0.11
N GLN A 252 -9.34 -6.54 1.23
CA GLN A 252 -10.54 -6.76 2.03
C GLN A 252 -10.85 -5.52 2.86
N LEU A 253 -12.10 -5.44 3.33
CA LEU A 253 -12.57 -4.40 4.22
C LEU A 253 -12.78 -5.00 5.61
N PHE A 254 -12.39 -4.29 6.65
CA PHE A 254 -12.79 -4.61 8.02
C PHE A 254 -13.66 -3.52 8.60
N ILE A 255 -14.71 -3.94 9.29
CA ILE A 255 -15.51 -3.06 10.13
C ILE A 255 -15.16 -3.38 11.57
N TRP A 256 -14.48 -2.44 12.23
CA TRP A 256 -14.17 -2.53 13.64
C TRP A 256 -15.20 -1.78 14.46
N VAL A 257 -15.83 -2.48 15.41
CA VAL A 257 -16.79 -1.90 16.35
C VAL A 257 -16.19 -1.93 17.74
N GLY A 258 -15.99 -0.77 18.36
CA GLY A 258 -15.47 -0.64 19.71
C GLY A 258 -16.31 -1.40 20.74
N GLY A 259 -15.65 -2.03 21.72
CA GLY A 259 -16.30 -2.87 22.73
C GLY A 259 -17.26 -2.13 23.68
N GLU A 260 -17.15 -0.80 23.73
CA GLU A 260 -17.95 0.13 24.53
C GLU A 260 -18.82 1.02 23.62
N ALA A 261 -19.12 0.59 22.39
CA ALA A 261 -19.98 1.33 21.46
C ALA A 261 -21.39 1.51 22.04
N VAL A 262 -21.93 2.73 21.90
CA VAL A 262 -23.25 3.10 22.42
C VAL A 262 -24.35 2.44 21.60
N ALA A 263 -25.46 2.06 22.25
CA ALA A 263 -26.58 1.38 21.59
C ALA A 263 -27.16 2.16 20.41
N GLU A 264 -27.21 3.49 20.49
CA GLU A 264 -27.67 4.38 19.41
C GLU A 264 -26.82 4.20 18.14
N LEU A 265 -25.49 4.22 18.27
CA LEU A 265 -24.57 3.99 17.14
C LEU A 265 -24.78 2.62 16.51
N LEU A 266 -24.99 1.57 17.32
CA LEU A 266 -25.23 0.21 16.84
C LEU A 266 -26.59 0.05 16.15
N GLN A 267 -27.60 0.74 16.67
CA GLN A 267 -28.94 0.78 16.09
C GLN A 267 -28.90 1.47 14.73
N ASP A 268 -28.24 2.62 14.65
CA ASP A 268 -28.16 3.40 13.42
C ASP A 268 -27.26 2.74 12.38
N ALA A 269 -26.16 2.10 12.77
CA ALA A 269 -25.25 1.43 11.85
C ALA A 269 -25.74 0.06 11.37
N PHE A 270 -26.29 -0.75 12.27
CA PHE A 270 -26.56 -2.18 12.01
C PHE A 270 -27.96 -2.65 12.41
N GLY A 271 -28.78 -1.80 13.04
CA GLY A 271 -30.13 -2.17 13.48
C GLY A 271 -30.15 -3.09 14.69
N ILE A 272 -29.06 -3.15 15.46
CA ILE A 272 -28.91 -4.01 16.64
C ILE A 272 -28.92 -3.19 17.93
N MET A 273 -29.41 -3.77 19.03
CA MET A 273 -29.55 -3.07 20.32
C MET A 273 -28.36 -3.24 21.25
N SER A 274 -27.52 -4.24 20.98
CA SER A 274 -26.35 -4.56 21.80
C SER A 274 -25.23 -5.10 20.94
N ILE A 275 -23.99 -4.80 21.34
CA ILE A 275 -22.77 -5.30 20.71
C ILE A 275 -22.63 -6.82 20.78
N ASP A 276 -23.36 -7.50 21.66
CA ASP A 276 -23.40 -8.96 21.73
C ASP A 276 -24.17 -9.59 20.56
N GLN A 277 -25.01 -8.82 19.88
CA GLN A 277 -25.72 -9.23 18.67
C GLN A 277 -24.92 -8.98 17.40
N LEU A 278 -23.76 -8.31 17.49
CA LEU A 278 -22.93 -8.00 16.33
C LEU A 278 -22.40 -9.31 15.75
N PRO A 279 -22.72 -9.63 14.49
CA PRO A 279 -22.22 -10.84 13.87
C PRO A 279 -20.73 -10.65 13.51
N ILE A 280 -19.95 -11.73 13.58
CA ILE A 280 -18.49 -11.69 13.48
C ILE A 280 -18.05 -12.43 12.21
N GLY A 281 -16.99 -11.95 11.57
CA GLY A 281 -16.41 -12.59 10.39
C GLY A 281 -17.00 -12.03 9.10
N LYS A 282 -17.01 -12.87 8.05
CA LYS A 282 -17.28 -12.43 6.68
C LYS A 282 -18.77 -12.21 6.42
N LEU A 283 -19.20 -10.95 6.38
CA LEU A 283 -20.61 -10.55 6.27
C LEU A 283 -20.73 -9.22 5.53
N GLU A 284 -21.88 -8.96 4.91
CA GLU A 284 -22.19 -7.65 4.32
C GLU A 284 -22.90 -6.75 5.35
N VAL A 285 -22.80 -5.44 5.17
CA VAL A 285 -23.53 -4.48 6.00
C VAL A 285 -25.03 -4.56 5.65
N PRO A 286 -25.93 -4.68 6.63
CA PRO A 286 -27.36 -4.66 6.34
C PRO A 286 -27.77 -3.29 5.78
N TYR A 287 -28.76 -3.27 4.89
CA TYR A 287 -29.33 -2.03 4.37
C TYR A 287 -30.58 -1.65 5.15
N ILE A 288 -30.54 -0.50 5.84
CA ILE A 288 -31.59 0.00 6.73
C ILE A 288 -32.10 1.32 6.16
N GLN A 289 -33.21 1.25 5.42
CA GLN A 289 -33.80 2.41 4.72
C GLN A 289 -34.16 3.59 5.65
N THR A 290 -34.44 3.30 6.92
CA THR A 290 -34.85 4.33 7.90
C THR A 290 -33.67 5.05 8.55
N SER A 291 -32.44 4.54 8.42
CA SER A 291 -31.25 5.12 9.04
C SER A 291 -30.37 5.78 7.99
N GLU A 292 -30.25 7.10 8.06
CA GLU A 292 -29.36 7.88 7.19
C GLU A 292 -27.90 7.46 7.37
N PHE A 293 -27.47 7.21 8.62
CA PHE A 293 -26.11 6.78 8.93
C PHE A 293 -25.76 5.44 8.27
N ASN A 294 -26.69 4.47 8.28
CA ASN A 294 -26.50 3.19 7.58
C ASN A 294 -26.35 3.37 6.07
N ILE A 295 -27.17 4.23 5.46
CA ILE A 295 -27.11 4.53 4.02
C ILE A 295 -25.74 5.12 3.69
N ARG A 296 -25.25 6.08 4.49
CA ARG A 296 -23.92 6.70 4.32
C ARG A 296 -22.78 5.67 4.41
N ILE A 297 -22.82 4.75 5.38
CA ILE A 297 -21.84 3.65 5.48
C ILE A 297 -21.86 2.76 4.22
N ASN A 298 -23.05 2.37 3.74
CA ASN A 298 -23.19 1.55 2.53
C ASN A 298 -22.70 2.29 1.26
N ASN A 299 -22.90 3.61 1.20
CA ASN A 299 -22.38 4.45 0.11
C ASN A 299 -20.86 4.49 0.12
N ILE A 300 -20.23 4.71 1.29
CA ILE A 300 -18.77 4.70 1.45
C ILE A 300 -18.19 3.36 1.01
N ILE A 301 -18.77 2.25 1.47
CA ILE A 301 -18.34 0.89 1.11
C ILE A 301 -18.49 0.64 -0.39
N SER A 302 -19.62 1.05 -0.98
CA SER A 302 -19.85 0.94 -2.41
C SER A 302 -18.82 1.75 -3.20
N LYS A 303 -18.49 2.96 -2.75
CA LYS A 303 -17.49 3.82 -3.39
C LYS A 303 -16.07 3.23 -3.31
N ILE A 304 -15.70 2.63 -2.18
CA ILE A 304 -14.40 1.96 -2.03
C ILE A 304 -14.29 0.70 -2.90
N ARG A 305 -15.42 0.02 -3.12
CA ARG A 305 -15.50 -1.16 -4.01
C ARG A 305 -15.57 -0.77 -5.49
N GLU A 306 -15.93 0.46 -5.80
CA GLU A 306 -15.94 0.98 -7.15
C GLU A 306 -14.50 1.16 -7.63
N ASN A 307 -14.00 0.20 -8.39
CA ASN A 307 -12.69 0.22 -9.00
C ASN A 307 -12.79 -0.32 -10.42
N ASP A 308 -12.48 0.51 -11.41
CA ASP A 308 -12.46 0.16 -12.83
C ASP A 308 -11.09 -0.40 -13.28
N GLU A 309 -10.05 -0.24 -12.47
CA GLU A 309 -8.68 -0.69 -12.76
C GLU A 309 -8.43 -2.14 -12.35
N THR A 310 -9.15 -2.68 -11.36
CA THR A 310 -8.90 -4.03 -10.82
C THR A 310 -10.13 -4.92 -10.81
N CYS A 311 -9.91 -6.23 -10.81
CA CYS A 311 -10.97 -7.24 -10.62
C CYS A 311 -11.23 -7.60 -9.14
N SER A 312 -10.61 -6.88 -8.19
CA SER A 312 -10.65 -7.22 -6.78
C SER A 312 -12.01 -6.88 -6.17
N TYR A 313 -12.70 -7.87 -5.61
CA TYR A 313 -13.87 -7.64 -4.76
C TYR A 313 -13.48 -7.76 -3.29
N LYS A 314 -13.54 -6.64 -2.57
CA LYS A 314 -13.16 -6.56 -1.17
C LYS A 314 -14.29 -7.09 -0.29
N ASN A 315 -14.10 -8.30 0.26
CA ASN A 315 -15.02 -8.87 1.23
C ASN A 315 -14.97 -8.09 2.54
N ILE A 316 -16.11 -7.92 3.22
CA ILE A 316 -16.19 -7.25 4.51
C ILE A 316 -16.07 -8.27 5.64
N TYR A 317 -15.29 -7.93 6.66
CA TYR A 317 -15.11 -8.69 7.88
C TYR A 317 -15.47 -7.83 9.09
N PHE A 318 -16.47 -8.27 9.85
CA PHE A 318 -16.85 -7.63 11.11
C PHE A 318 -15.96 -8.11 12.26
N VAL A 319 -15.43 -7.16 13.01
CA VAL A 319 -14.56 -7.40 14.16
C VAL A 319 -15.03 -6.58 15.36
N LYS A 320 -15.33 -7.29 16.45
CA LYS A 320 -15.74 -6.69 17.73
C LYS A 320 -14.52 -6.39 18.59
N GLY A 321 -14.43 -5.18 19.13
CA GLY A 321 -13.41 -4.79 20.10
C GLY A 321 -13.59 -5.42 21.47
N HIS A 322 -12.55 -5.32 22.31
CA HIS A 322 -12.58 -5.86 23.67
C HIS A 322 -13.64 -5.14 24.51
N SER A 323 -14.51 -5.92 25.18
CA SER A 323 -15.53 -5.39 26.09
C SER A 323 -15.37 -6.01 27.49
N MET A 324 -15.65 -5.24 28.54
CA MET A 324 -15.50 -5.69 29.93
C MET A 324 -16.46 -6.83 30.29
N SER A 325 -17.56 -6.99 29.54
CA SER A 325 -18.56 -8.04 29.74
C SER A 325 -18.43 -9.22 28.77
N GLU A 326 -17.28 -9.38 28.10
CA GLU A 326 -17.10 -10.42 27.07
C GLU A 326 -17.18 -11.84 27.68
N PRO A 327 -18.17 -12.67 27.29
CA PRO A 327 -18.31 -14.02 27.83
C PRO A 327 -17.20 -14.94 27.31
N VAL A 328 -16.58 -15.71 28.22
CA VAL A 328 -15.54 -16.69 27.87
C VAL A 328 -16.19 -17.92 27.24
N ASN A 329 -16.33 -17.93 25.92
CA ASN A 329 -16.87 -19.05 25.13
C ASN A 329 -15.93 -19.42 23.97
N ASN A 330 -16.21 -20.50 23.22
CA ASN A 330 -15.39 -20.91 22.07
C ASN A 330 -15.31 -19.85 20.96
N SER A 331 -16.31 -18.97 20.84
CA SER A 331 -16.30 -17.82 19.91
C SER A 331 -15.24 -16.77 20.27
N SER A 332 -14.73 -16.78 21.52
CA SER A 332 -13.64 -15.88 21.94
C SER A 332 -12.31 -16.14 21.21
N ALA A 333 -12.04 -17.39 20.78
CA ALA A 333 -10.82 -17.74 20.06
C ALA A 333 -10.85 -17.23 18.60
N GLU A 334 -12.00 -17.33 17.94
CA GLU A 334 -12.23 -16.77 16.60
C GLU A 334 -12.15 -15.24 16.62
N LEU A 335 -12.80 -14.61 17.60
CA LEU A 335 -12.72 -13.17 17.85
C LEU A 335 -11.28 -12.70 18.07
N SER A 336 -10.54 -13.40 18.92
CA SER A 336 -9.13 -13.08 19.17
C SER A 336 -8.28 -13.19 17.90
N SER A 337 -8.57 -14.17 17.04
CA SER A 337 -7.90 -14.35 15.76
C SER A 337 -8.22 -13.22 14.78
N MET A 338 -9.49 -12.79 14.70
CA MET A 338 -9.93 -11.66 13.88
C MET A 338 -9.34 -10.33 14.35
N ARG A 339 -9.30 -10.09 15.66
CA ARG A 339 -8.62 -8.92 16.25
C ARG A 339 -7.14 -8.92 15.89
N THR A 340 -6.45 -10.04 16.09
CA THR A 340 -5.03 -10.18 15.75
C THR A 340 -4.78 -9.95 14.26
N TRP A 341 -5.69 -10.42 13.41
CA TRP A 341 -5.60 -10.21 11.97
C TRP A 341 -5.74 -8.74 11.59
N LEU A 342 -6.77 -8.04 12.10
CA LEU A 342 -6.94 -6.60 11.89
C LEU A 342 -5.76 -5.80 12.42
N HIS A 343 -5.32 -6.08 13.65
CA HIS A 343 -4.18 -5.39 14.26
C HIS A 343 -2.87 -5.60 13.47
N SER A 344 -2.75 -6.68 12.68
CA SER A 344 -1.59 -6.86 11.80
C SER A 344 -1.50 -5.84 10.66
N PHE A 345 -2.61 -5.17 10.33
CA PHE A 345 -2.65 -4.07 9.36
C PHE A 345 -2.40 -2.69 10.00
N LEU A 346 -2.42 -2.57 11.33
CA LEU A 346 -2.06 -1.34 12.04
C LEU A 346 -0.53 -1.20 12.09
N VAL A 347 0.06 -0.94 10.93
CA VAL A 347 1.50 -1.02 10.67
C VAL A 347 2.35 -0.01 11.43
N GLU A 348 1.75 1.01 12.05
CA GLU A 348 2.48 1.93 12.92
C GLU A 348 2.74 1.35 14.32
N ASP A 349 1.96 0.36 14.74
CA ASP A 349 2.09 -0.28 16.06
C ASP A 349 3.14 -1.38 16.07
N LYS A 350 3.41 -1.92 17.27
CA LYS A 350 4.30 -3.06 17.42
C LYS A 350 3.61 -4.31 16.84
N CYS A 351 4.26 -4.98 15.90
CA CYS A 351 3.76 -6.22 15.31
C CYS A 351 4.84 -7.30 15.42
N GLY A 352 4.60 -8.28 16.30
CA GLY A 352 5.60 -9.30 16.65
C GLY A 352 6.88 -8.67 17.21
N GLU A 353 8.02 -9.03 16.62
CA GLU A 353 9.33 -8.49 16.98
C GLU A 353 9.61 -7.09 16.38
N VAL A 354 8.80 -6.65 15.41
CA VAL A 354 9.01 -5.35 14.75
C VAL A 354 8.44 -4.24 15.62
N GLN A 355 9.30 -3.27 15.97
CA GLN A 355 8.98 -2.13 16.81
C GLN A 355 7.91 -1.18 16.21
N THR A 356 7.37 -0.29 17.03
CA THR A 356 6.46 0.78 16.59
C THR A 356 7.17 1.74 15.63
N TYR A 357 6.42 2.51 14.83
CA TYR A 357 7.01 3.51 13.94
C TYR A 357 7.79 4.58 14.70
N ARG A 358 7.28 5.04 15.85
CA ARG A 358 8.00 6.00 16.70
C ARG A 358 9.34 5.45 17.21
N ALA A 359 9.37 4.20 17.66
CA ALA A 359 10.61 3.55 18.06
C ALA A 359 11.56 3.33 16.87
N TYR A 360 11.00 3.05 15.69
CA TYR A 360 11.78 2.92 14.46
C TYR A 360 12.48 4.21 14.06
N LEU A 361 11.79 5.35 14.10
CA LEU A 361 12.41 6.66 13.84
C LEU A 361 13.54 6.97 14.82
N SER A 362 13.37 6.66 16.11
CA SER A 362 14.44 6.80 17.12
C SER A 362 15.64 5.88 16.83
N SER A 363 15.37 4.65 16.38
CA SER A 363 16.40 3.71 15.94
C SER A 363 17.15 4.20 14.70
N LEU A 364 16.45 4.71 13.69
CA LEU A 364 17.03 5.31 12.50
C LEU A 364 17.91 6.51 12.86
N ASN A 365 17.42 7.40 13.73
CA ASN A 365 18.20 8.54 14.19
C ASN A 365 19.51 8.11 14.88
N SER A 366 19.47 7.03 15.66
CA SER A 366 20.66 6.45 16.29
C SER A 366 21.62 5.82 15.28
N LYS A 367 21.10 5.13 14.25
CA LYS A 367 21.91 4.50 13.18
C LYS A 367 22.55 5.52 12.25
N VAL A 368 21.86 6.63 11.96
CA VAL A 368 22.34 7.75 11.13
C VAL A 368 23.27 8.70 11.94
N GLY A 369 23.17 8.65 13.28
CA GLY A 369 24.02 9.37 14.21
C GLY A 369 25.42 8.77 14.38
N LYS A 370 25.54 7.45 14.23
CA LYS A 370 26.81 6.72 14.12
C LYS A 370 27.39 6.90 12.73
#